data_AF-A0A1H0PJI7-F1
#
_entry.id   AF-A0A1H0PJI7-F1
#
_cell.length_a   1.000
_cell.length_b   1.000
_cell.length_c   1.000
_cell.angle_alpha   90.00
_cell.angle_beta   90.00
_cell.angle_gamma   90.00
#
_symmetry.space_group_name_H-M   'P 1'
#
loop_
_entity.id
_entity.type
_entity.pdbx_description
1 polymer ?
#
loop_
_entity_poly.entity_id
_entity_poly.type
_entity_poly.pdbx_seq_one_letter_code
_entity_poly.pdbx_strand_id
1 'polypeptide(L)'
;MSGPAGVGILRDPELAQADRAGLLPAVAAAGAQVRSVLAGVVGLPRMERPRAMVVVGADAVSDTGFLTALIGRTAPSPIVAARRLPPWVGALDVVVVLAAHPDDEEAAEAAGVARRRGATVIVRGAEHGPVAEAAGASLFAPAVAVPEALAAPARWSLLAVVASLAGLGPSVELTRTADLLDATALACHPGAETFLNPGVNLAEYLAEGTGLLIGCDPLADALAGHGARALADLGGVVAGVLTAAQAASSPALLRRIAGPKDLFADPIDDDERPQSVKPLLVSTSPEAGAGRHPDSVAERMALAAMIRAFTGAMHLDGSADSLPAVAGVPELDPERAAREPGSFVPAPAGQPADSFDAAVAACLRLDFAAVYVGIATGQLVPIDFPDGLGRSGGTRWAVRPATVGDRREREQDVNSWN
;
A
#
# COMPACT_ATOMS: atom_id res chain seq x y z
N MET A 1 -29.96 5.10 -10.47
CA MET A 1 -28.49 5.25 -10.45
C MET A 1 -28.21 6.73 -10.24
N SER A 2 -27.79 7.15 -9.04
CA SER A 2 -27.25 8.50 -8.86
C SER A 2 -25.85 8.54 -9.47
N GLY A 3 -25.57 9.56 -10.28
CA GLY A 3 -24.26 9.80 -10.89
C GLY A 3 -23.14 10.02 -9.86
N PRO A 4 -21.91 10.31 -10.32
CA PRO A 4 -20.79 10.62 -9.41
C PRO A 4 -21.19 11.74 -8.44
N ALA A 5 -20.84 11.56 -7.16
CA ALA A 5 -21.16 12.54 -6.12
C ALA A 5 -20.38 13.86 -6.31
N GLY A 6 -19.27 13.81 -7.05
CA GLY A 6 -18.36 14.93 -7.26
C GLY A 6 -17.46 15.16 -6.04
N VAL A 7 -16.42 15.96 -6.22
CA VAL A 7 -15.40 16.22 -5.17
C VAL A 7 -16.00 16.86 -3.91
N GLY A 8 -17.11 17.58 -4.03
CA GLY A 8 -17.79 18.22 -2.89
C GLY A 8 -18.23 17.26 -1.79
N ILE A 9 -18.47 15.98 -2.11
CA ILE A 9 -18.84 14.95 -1.11
C ILE A 9 -17.77 14.74 -0.04
N LEU A 10 -16.50 15.05 -0.35
CA LEU A 10 -15.37 14.83 0.55
C LEU A 10 -15.40 15.77 1.77
N ARG A 11 -16.14 16.88 1.69
CA ARG A 11 -16.38 17.81 2.80
C ARG A 11 -17.76 17.66 3.45
N ASP A 12 -18.53 16.68 3.01
CA ASP A 12 -19.88 16.44 3.50
C ASP A 12 -19.86 15.53 4.76
N PRO A 13 -20.64 15.82 5.81
CA PRO A 13 -20.82 14.91 6.94
C PRO A 13 -21.33 13.50 6.54
N GLU A 14 -21.96 13.36 5.37
CA GLU A 14 -22.44 12.09 4.83
C GLU A 14 -21.36 11.27 4.09
N LEU A 15 -20.09 11.70 4.08
CA LEU A 15 -18.98 11.00 3.40
C LEU A 15 -18.92 9.50 3.70
N ALA A 16 -19.12 9.10 4.95
CA ALA A 16 -19.13 7.68 5.34
C ALA A 16 -20.31 6.90 4.71
N GLN A 17 -21.44 7.55 4.45
CA GLN A 17 -22.61 6.94 3.80
C GLN A 17 -22.43 6.85 2.28
N ALA A 18 -21.52 7.66 1.71
CA ALA A 18 -21.17 7.64 0.30
C ALA A 18 -20.25 6.47 -0.09
N ASP A 19 -19.63 5.79 0.87
CA ASP A 19 -18.81 4.59 0.69
C ASP A 19 -19.68 3.36 0.36
N ARG A 20 -20.19 3.30 -0.86
CA ARG A 20 -21.09 2.23 -1.33
C ARG A 20 -20.40 0.88 -1.41
N ALA A 21 -19.09 0.87 -1.63
CA ALA A 21 -18.30 -0.35 -1.71
C ALA A 21 -17.76 -0.81 -0.34
N GLY A 22 -17.98 -0.06 0.74
CA GLY A 22 -17.52 -0.44 2.08
C GLY A 22 -16.00 -0.54 2.20
N LEU A 23 -15.27 0.31 1.46
CA LEU A 23 -13.81 0.29 1.42
C LEU A 23 -13.17 1.09 2.55
N LEU A 24 -13.85 2.07 3.17
CA LEU A 24 -13.32 2.86 4.27
C LEU A 24 -12.96 2.01 5.51
N PRO A 25 -13.79 1.05 5.95
CA PRO A 25 -13.39 0.13 7.01
C PRO A 25 -12.23 -0.79 6.60
N ALA A 26 -12.17 -1.21 5.33
CA ALA A 26 -11.12 -2.09 4.82
C ALA A 26 -9.75 -1.40 4.81
N VAL A 27 -9.67 -0.15 4.33
CA VAL A 27 -8.43 0.63 4.36
C VAL A 27 -8.01 0.97 5.79
N ALA A 28 -8.97 1.27 6.68
CA ALA A 28 -8.69 1.51 8.10
C ALA A 28 -8.15 0.28 8.84
N ALA A 29 -8.31 -0.93 8.29
CA ALA A 29 -7.84 -2.17 8.92
C ALA A 29 -6.33 -2.41 8.79
N ALA A 30 -5.55 -1.48 8.24
CA ALA A 30 -4.10 -1.63 8.03
C ALA A 30 -3.33 -2.01 9.32
N GLY A 31 -3.63 -1.39 10.46
CA GLY A 31 -3.01 -1.77 11.74
C GLY A 31 -3.35 -3.20 12.15
N ALA A 32 -4.62 -3.61 12.00
CA ALA A 32 -5.06 -4.98 12.26
C ALA A 32 -4.40 -6.00 11.32
N GLN A 33 -4.21 -5.65 10.04
CA GLN A 33 -3.46 -6.46 9.08
C GLN A 33 -2.02 -6.74 9.57
N VAL A 34 -1.32 -5.70 10.04
CA VAL A 34 0.05 -5.83 10.58
C VAL A 34 0.07 -6.69 11.85
N ARG A 35 -0.89 -6.52 12.77
CA ARG A 35 -1.01 -7.38 13.96
C ARG A 35 -1.28 -8.83 13.59
N SER A 36 -2.09 -9.09 12.56
CA SER A 36 -2.30 -10.43 12.03
C SER A 36 -1.01 -11.04 11.50
N VAL A 37 -0.15 -10.24 10.85
CA VAL A 37 1.18 -10.69 10.43
C VAL A 37 2.03 -11.05 11.64
N LEU A 38 2.14 -10.14 12.60
CA LEU A 38 2.90 -10.36 13.85
C LEU A 38 2.48 -11.65 14.58
N ALA A 39 1.18 -11.92 14.68
CA ALA A 39 0.68 -13.13 15.33
C ALA A 39 1.02 -14.41 14.53
N GLY A 40 1.01 -14.35 13.19
CA GLY A 40 1.23 -15.51 12.33
C GLY A 40 2.70 -15.86 12.07
N VAL A 41 3.64 -14.93 12.29
CA VAL A 41 5.05 -15.13 11.91
C VAL A 41 5.85 -16.00 12.88
N VAL A 42 5.31 -16.30 14.08
CA VAL A 42 6.02 -16.98 15.19
C VAL A 42 6.50 -18.40 14.83
N GLY A 43 5.99 -19.02 13.76
CA GLY A 43 6.40 -20.36 13.30
C GLY A 43 7.08 -20.39 11.93
N LEU A 44 7.40 -19.25 11.32
CA LEU A 44 7.96 -19.24 9.97
C LEU A 44 9.36 -19.89 9.92
N PRO A 45 9.66 -20.62 8.83
CA PRO A 45 10.94 -21.27 8.68
C PRO A 45 12.07 -20.23 8.62
N ARG A 46 13.18 -20.54 9.30
CA ARG A 46 14.40 -19.73 9.26
C ARG A 46 15.41 -20.39 8.34
N MET A 47 15.97 -19.61 7.42
CA MET A 47 17.08 -20.03 6.57
C MET A 47 18.08 -18.89 6.52
N GLU A 48 19.07 -18.93 7.40
CA GLU A 48 20.12 -17.92 7.41
C GLU A 48 20.96 -18.06 6.13
N ARG A 49 21.07 -16.96 5.36
CA ARG A 49 21.85 -16.87 4.11
C ARG A 49 21.35 -17.79 2.99
N PRO A 50 20.10 -17.59 2.52
CA PRO A 50 19.64 -18.30 1.33
C PRO A 50 20.47 -17.87 0.11
N ARG A 51 20.55 -18.73 -0.91
CA ARG A 51 21.14 -18.37 -2.20
C ARG A 51 20.39 -17.20 -2.86
N ALA A 52 19.06 -17.20 -2.74
CA ALA A 52 18.19 -16.11 -3.17
C ALA A 52 16.89 -16.13 -2.37
N MET A 53 16.25 -14.96 -2.23
CA MET A 53 14.84 -14.85 -1.89
C MET A 53 14.06 -14.55 -3.17
N VAL A 54 13.05 -15.35 -3.49
CA VAL A 54 12.22 -15.18 -4.68
C VAL A 54 10.80 -14.86 -4.26
N VAL A 55 10.32 -13.69 -4.65
CA VAL A 55 8.92 -13.29 -4.46
C VAL A 55 8.17 -13.57 -5.74
N VAL A 56 7.10 -14.37 -5.65
CA VAL A 56 6.28 -14.79 -6.78
C VAL A 56 4.85 -14.31 -6.63
N GLY A 57 4.28 -13.69 -7.67
CA GLY A 57 2.92 -13.18 -7.65
C GLY A 57 2.67 -12.10 -8.71
N ALA A 58 1.43 -11.67 -8.86
CA ALA A 58 1.04 -10.62 -9.81
C ALA A 58 1.76 -9.29 -9.54
N ASP A 59 1.81 -8.88 -8.27
CA ASP A 59 2.42 -7.63 -7.81
C ASP A 59 3.86 -7.81 -7.28
N ALA A 60 4.47 -8.98 -7.52
CA ALA A 60 5.78 -9.31 -6.99
C ALA A 60 6.87 -8.28 -7.34
N VAL A 61 6.78 -7.62 -8.49
CA VAL A 61 7.72 -6.56 -8.89
C VAL A 61 7.60 -5.34 -7.97
N SER A 62 6.38 -4.91 -7.67
CA SER A 62 6.13 -3.77 -6.78
C SER A 62 6.55 -4.11 -5.35
N ASP A 63 6.08 -5.25 -4.83
CA ASP A 63 6.36 -5.68 -3.47
C ASP A 63 7.86 -5.96 -3.21
N THR A 64 8.55 -6.54 -4.19
CA THR A 64 10.02 -6.71 -4.11
C THR A 64 10.74 -5.39 -4.27
N GLY A 65 10.25 -4.48 -5.11
CA GLY A 65 10.78 -3.12 -5.23
C GLY A 65 10.76 -2.39 -3.89
N PHE A 66 9.63 -2.45 -3.19
CA PHE A 66 9.50 -1.92 -1.83
C PHE A 66 10.49 -2.57 -0.86
N LEU A 67 10.52 -3.91 -0.81
CA LEU A 67 11.41 -4.65 0.10
C LEU A 67 12.90 -4.34 -0.16
N THR A 68 13.31 -4.29 -1.42
CA THR A 68 14.71 -3.99 -1.79
C THR A 68 15.06 -2.53 -1.52
N ALA A 69 14.13 -1.59 -1.69
CA ALA A 69 14.30 -0.21 -1.29
C ALA A 69 14.46 -0.06 0.24
N LEU A 70 13.67 -0.80 1.02
CA LEU A 70 13.75 -0.83 2.48
C LEU A 70 15.09 -1.39 2.98
N ILE A 71 15.56 -2.48 2.38
CA ILE A 71 16.83 -3.13 2.75
C ILE A 71 18.03 -2.31 2.26
N GLY A 72 17.88 -1.63 1.12
CA GLY A 72 18.96 -0.92 0.46
C GLY A 72 19.98 -1.86 -0.19
N ARG A 73 21.18 -1.33 -0.45
CA ARG A 73 22.21 -1.99 -1.26
C ARG A 73 23.00 -3.09 -0.54
N THR A 74 22.62 -3.45 0.68
CA THR A 74 23.43 -4.26 1.61
C THR A 74 22.97 -5.71 1.72
N ALA A 75 21.90 -6.10 1.01
CA ALA A 75 21.41 -7.47 1.02
C ALA A 75 22.54 -8.48 0.68
N PRO A 76 22.83 -9.46 1.54
CA PRO A 76 23.92 -10.41 1.31
C PRO A 76 23.63 -11.41 0.19
N SER A 77 22.39 -11.49 -0.27
CA SER A 77 21.95 -12.37 -1.36
C SER A 77 20.81 -11.72 -2.15
N PRO A 78 20.63 -12.08 -3.43
CA PRO A 78 19.65 -11.42 -4.29
C PRO A 78 18.21 -11.67 -3.83
N ILE A 79 17.40 -10.62 -3.97
CA ILE A 79 15.94 -10.68 -3.83
C ILE A 79 15.34 -10.48 -5.22
N VAL A 80 14.59 -11.46 -5.69
CA VAL A 80 14.15 -11.55 -7.08
C VAL A 80 12.63 -11.55 -7.14
N ALA A 81 12.06 -10.60 -7.88
CA ALA A 81 10.66 -10.62 -8.27
C ALA A 81 10.44 -11.53 -9.49
N ALA A 82 9.39 -12.33 -9.48
CA ALA A 82 8.99 -13.09 -10.66
C ALA A 82 7.47 -13.27 -10.73
N ARG A 83 6.87 -13.13 -11.92
CA ARG A 83 5.44 -13.46 -12.11
C ARG A 83 5.17 -14.96 -12.00
N ARG A 84 6.16 -15.78 -12.38
CA ARG A 84 6.12 -17.26 -12.30
C ARG A 84 7.40 -17.77 -11.68
N LEU A 85 7.33 -18.92 -11.01
CA LEU A 85 8.48 -19.50 -10.33
C LEU A 85 9.65 -19.77 -11.30
N PRO A 86 10.84 -19.18 -11.09
CA PRO A 86 11.99 -19.43 -11.94
C PRO A 86 12.43 -20.91 -11.92
N PRO A 87 12.92 -21.47 -13.04
CA PRO A 87 13.24 -22.90 -13.14
C PRO A 87 14.46 -23.31 -12.28
N TRP A 88 15.33 -22.38 -11.92
CA TRP A 88 16.52 -22.63 -11.12
C TRP A 88 16.25 -22.69 -9.60
N VAL A 89 15.05 -22.33 -9.14
CA VAL A 89 14.67 -22.37 -7.72
C VAL A 89 14.85 -23.78 -7.17
N GLY A 90 15.44 -23.91 -5.98
CA GLY A 90 15.65 -25.18 -5.31
C GLY A 90 15.87 -25.04 -3.81
N ALA A 91 16.43 -26.07 -3.18
CA ALA A 91 16.48 -26.23 -1.72
C ALA A 91 17.32 -25.20 -0.94
N LEU A 92 18.05 -24.32 -1.64
CA LEU A 92 18.86 -23.25 -1.02
C LEU A 92 18.18 -21.89 -1.13
N ASP A 93 16.97 -21.81 -1.68
CA ASP A 93 16.25 -20.56 -1.85
C ASP A 93 15.07 -20.46 -0.87
N VAL A 94 14.76 -19.22 -0.48
CA VAL A 94 13.50 -18.86 0.16
C VAL A 94 12.53 -18.39 -0.93
N VAL A 95 11.33 -18.92 -0.95
CA VAL A 95 10.28 -18.55 -1.90
C VAL A 95 9.08 -18.02 -1.13
N VAL A 96 8.70 -16.78 -1.42
CA VAL A 96 7.46 -16.18 -0.92
C VAL A 96 6.48 -16.09 -2.09
N VAL A 97 5.40 -16.85 -2.04
CA VAL A 97 4.31 -16.77 -3.02
C VAL A 97 3.22 -15.88 -2.45
N LEU A 98 2.83 -14.85 -3.20
CA LEU A 98 1.76 -13.90 -2.86
C LEU A 98 0.63 -14.12 -3.87
N ALA A 99 -0.41 -14.85 -3.45
CA ALA A 99 -1.59 -15.05 -4.30
C ALA A 99 -2.35 -13.73 -4.50
N ALA A 100 -2.93 -13.53 -5.68
CA ALA A 100 -3.75 -12.36 -5.99
C ALA A 100 -5.23 -12.56 -5.64
N HIS A 101 -5.71 -13.80 -5.62
CA HIS A 101 -7.09 -14.16 -5.31
C HIS A 101 -7.17 -15.63 -4.84
N PRO A 102 -8.29 -16.09 -4.24
CA PRO A 102 -8.40 -17.44 -3.68
C PRO A 102 -8.12 -18.57 -4.69
N ASP A 103 -8.58 -18.41 -5.93
CA ASP A 103 -8.44 -19.41 -7.01
C ASP A 103 -7.22 -19.14 -7.92
N ASP A 104 -6.14 -18.57 -7.38
CA ASP A 104 -4.93 -18.23 -8.14
C ASP A 104 -4.13 -19.50 -8.53
N GLU A 105 -4.42 -20.02 -9.72
CA GLU A 105 -3.76 -21.21 -10.27
C GLU A 105 -2.25 -21.01 -10.47
N GLU A 106 -1.79 -19.81 -10.87
CA GLU A 106 -0.36 -19.53 -11.06
C GLU A 106 0.38 -19.55 -9.71
N ALA A 107 -0.24 -19.01 -8.65
CA ALA A 107 0.29 -19.09 -7.28
C ALA A 107 0.28 -20.53 -6.74
N ALA A 108 -0.80 -21.29 -6.98
CA ALA A 108 -0.88 -22.69 -6.58
C ALA A 108 0.20 -23.54 -7.27
N GLU A 109 0.43 -23.34 -8.57
CA GLU A 109 1.51 -24.01 -9.30
C GLU A 109 2.87 -23.64 -8.71
N ALA A 110 3.15 -22.36 -8.51
CA ALA A 110 4.41 -21.88 -7.95
C ALA A 110 4.69 -22.48 -6.57
N ALA A 111 3.70 -22.49 -5.68
CA ALA A 111 3.79 -23.10 -4.35
C ALA A 111 4.10 -24.59 -4.43
N GLY A 112 3.34 -25.34 -5.23
CA GLY A 112 3.51 -26.78 -5.39
C GLY A 112 4.86 -27.16 -5.98
N VAL A 113 5.33 -26.43 -7.00
CA VAL A 113 6.63 -26.68 -7.64
C VAL A 113 7.78 -26.32 -6.69
N ALA A 114 7.74 -25.16 -6.03
CA ALA A 114 8.81 -24.74 -5.11
C ALA A 114 8.99 -25.75 -3.97
N ARG A 115 7.89 -26.25 -3.40
CA ARG A 115 7.90 -27.28 -2.36
C ARG A 115 8.49 -28.59 -2.87
N ARG A 116 8.12 -29.05 -4.07
CA ARG A 116 8.70 -30.28 -4.68
C ARG A 116 10.19 -30.15 -4.95
N ARG A 117 10.70 -28.93 -5.20
CA ARG A 117 12.13 -28.65 -5.37
C ARG A 117 12.88 -28.46 -4.05
N GLY A 118 12.20 -28.59 -2.92
CA GLY A 118 12.78 -28.53 -1.58
C GLY A 118 13.09 -27.12 -1.09
N ALA A 119 12.62 -26.07 -1.76
CA ALA A 119 12.82 -24.68 -1.33
C ALA A 119 12.14 -24.43 0.03
N THR A 120 12.61 -23.41 0.76
CA THR A 120 11.89 -22.90 1.93
C THR A 120 10.74 -22.02 1.45
N VAL A 121 9.51 -22.52 1.54
CA VAL A 121 8.33 -21.86 0.95
C VAL A 121 7.45 -21.24 2.05
N ILE A 122 7.03 -19.99 1.82
CA ILE A 122 5.95 -19.29 2.52
C ILE A 122 4.93 -18.88 1.45
N VAL A 123 3.65 -19.16 1.66
CA VAL A 123 2.58 -18.83 0.71
C VAL A 123 1.52 -18.00 1.39
N ARG A 124 1.39 -16.71 1.03
CA ARG A 124 0.24 -15.91 1.44
C ARG A 124 -0.92 -16.21 0.49
N GLY A 125 -1.98 -16.82 1.02
CA GLY A 125 -3.11 -17.31 0.24
C GLY A 125 -4.35 -17.51 1.10
N ALA A 126 -5.50 -17.70 0.47
CA ALA A 126 -6.75 -18.01 1.17
C ALA A 126 -6.64 -19.32 1.98
N GLU A 127 -7.40 -19.43 3.07
CA GLU A 127 -7.36 -20.61 3.96
C GLU A 127 -7.84 -21.90 3.27
N HIS A 128 -8.64 -21.76 2.22
CA HIS A 128 -9.18 -22.84 1.41
C HIS A 128 -8.97 -22.54 -0.08
N GLY A 129 -9.00 -23.59 -0.90
CA GLY A 129 -8.84 -23.48 -2.35
C GLY A 129 -7.50 -24.01 -2.86
N PRO A 130 -7.23 -23.88 -4.17
CA PRO A 130 -6.09 -24.52 -4.83
C PRO A 130 -4.74 -24.07 -4.26
N VAL A 131 -4.62 -22.79 -3.88
CA VAL A 131 -3.41 -22.24 -3.25
C VAL A 131 -3.15 -22.90 -1.89
N ALA A 132 -4.20 -23.07 -1.07
CA ALA A 132 -4.09 -23.71 0.25
C ALA A 132 -3.64 -25.17 0.14
N GLU A 133 -4.24 -25.92 -0.79
CA GLU A 133 -3.89 -27.32 -1.05
C GLU A 133 -2.43 -27.46 -1.52
N ALA A 134 -2.00 -26.57 -2.43
CA ALA A 134 -0.64 -26.55 -2.93
C ALA A 134 0.38 -26.12 -1.88
N ALA A 135 0.04 -25.17 -1.01
CA ALA A 135 0.91 -24.68 0.06
C ALA A 135 1.07 -25.70 1.20
N GLY A 136 -0.02 -26.33 1.64
CA GLY A 136 -0.02 -27.17 2.84
C GLY A 136 0.47 -26.41 4.07
N ALA A 137 1.44 -26.96 4.80
CA ALA A 137 2.00 -26.33 6.01
C ALA A 137 2.73 -24.99 5.77
N SER A 138 3.04 -24.65 4.51
CA SER A 138 3.64 -23.36 4.13
C SER A 138 2.62 -22.22 4.00
N LEU A 139 1.32 -22.50 4.20
CA LEU A 139 0.27 -21.51 4.06
C LEU A 139 0.30 -20.48 5.19
N PHE A 140 0.29 -19.22 4.80
CA PHE A 140 0.09 -18.05 5.62
C PHE A 140 -1.26 -17.42 5.26
N ALA A 141 -2.33 -17.83 5.95
CA ALA A 141 -3.67 -17.32 5.69
C ALA A 141 -3.89 -15.97 6.41
N PRO A 142 -4.26 -14.89 5.70
CA PRO A 142 -4.57 -13.61 6.35
C PRO A 142 -5.79 -13.73 7.27
N ALA A 143 -5.67 -13.28 8.53
CA ALA A 143 -6.80 -13.27 9.45
C ALA A 143 -7.73 -12.05 9.26
N VAL A 144 -7.20 -10.98 8.67
CA VAL A 144 -7.94 -9.76 8.32
C VAL A 144 -8.30 -9.80 6.85
N ALA A 145 -9.60 -9.81 6.57
CA ALA A 145 -10.15 -9.81 5.22
C ALA A 145 -10.22 -8.38 4.67
N VAL A 146 -9.46 -8.12 3.62
CA VAL A 146 -9.46 -6.87 2.84
C VAL A 146 -9.21 -7.21 1.37
N PRO A 147 -9.67 -6.39 0.42
CA PRO A 147 -9.24 -6.48 -0.98
C PRO A 147 -7.72 -6.43 -1.09
N GLU A 148 -7.15 -7.17 -2.03
CA GLU A 148 -5.69 -7.23 -2.23
C GLU A 148 -5.10 -5.88 -2.65
N ALA A 149 -5.89 -5.00 -3.29
CA ALA A 149 -5.50 -3.62 -3.54
C ALA A 149 -5.16 -2.84 -2.24
N LEU A 150 -5.69 -3.24 -1.09
CA LEU A 150 -5.48 -2.63 0.24
C LEU A 150 -4.61 -3.49 1.18
N ALA A 151 -4.05 -4.60 0.67
CA ALA A 151 -3.30 -5.56 1.48
C ALA A 151 -1.78 -5.32 1.51
N ALA A 152 -1.30 -4.20 0.94
CA ALA A 152 0.11 -3.82 0.94
C ALA A 152 0.74 -3.81 2.35
N PRO A 153 0.09 -3.27 3.41
CA PRO A 153 0.64 -3.35 4.77
C PRO A 153 0.92 -4.79 5.22
N ALA A 154 0.00 -5.73 4.99
CA ALA A 154 0.22 -7.13 5.32
C ALA A 154 1.36 -7.75 4.49
N ARG A 155 1.37 -7.52 3.16
CA ARG A 155 2.37 -8.10 2.25
C ARG A 155 3.77 -7.60 2.58
N TRP A 156 3.95 -6.29 2.78
CA TRP A 156 5.25 -5.71 3.08
C TRP A 156 5.74 -6.08 4.48
N SER A 157 4.86 -6.14 5.48
CA SER A 157 5.23 -6.66 6.81
C SER A 157 5.68 -8.12 6.74
N LEU A 158 4.96 -8.99 6.03
CA LEU A 158 5.34 -10.40 5.86
C LEU A 158 6.69 -10.52 5.16
N LEU A 159 6.88 -9.78 4.06
CA LEU A 159 8.13 -9.77 3.30
C LEU A 159 9.32 -9.27 4.13
N ALA A 160 9.14 -8.19 4.89
CA ALA A 160 10.17 -7.65 5.77
C ALA A 160 10.56 -8.66 6.86
N VAL A 161 9.58 -9.34 7.46
CA VAL A 161 9.84 -10.40 8.45
C VAL A 161 10.57 -11.58 7.81
N VAL A 162 10.11 -12.09 6.66
CA VAL A 162 10.79 -13.20 5.98
C VAL A 162 12.22 -12.83 5.59
N ALA A 163 12.44 -11.62 5.08
CA ALA A 163 13.78 -11.14 4.75
C ALA A 163 14.68 -11.05 5.98
N SER A 164 14.16 -10.55 7.11
CA SER A 164 14.88 -10.51 8.39
C SER A 164 15.24 -11.92 8.89
N LEU A 165 14.28 -12.86 8.88
CA LEU A 165 14.50 -14.26 9.25
C LEU A 165 15.49 -14.99 8.32
N ALA A 166 15.65 -14.51 7.09
CA ALA A 166 16.64 -14.99 6.14
C ALA A 166 18.03 -14.32 6.27
N GLY A 167 18.15 -13.33 7.17
CA GLY A 167 19.36 -12.52 7.33
C GLY A 167 19.62 -11.57 6.16
N LEU A 168 18.58 -11.20 5.39
CA LEU A 168 18.67 -10.35 4.20
C LEU A 168 18.49 -8.86 4.51
N GLY A 169 17.82 -8.54 5.60
CA GLY A 169 17.45 -7.17 5.95
C GLY A 169 17.32 -6.96 7.46
N PRO A 170 17.08 -5.71 7.89
CA PRO A 170 16.85 -5.41 9.30
C PRO A 170 15.54 -6.03 9.81
N SER A 171 15.43 -6.21 11.13
CA SER A 171 14.14 -6.46 11.77
C SER A 171 13.28 -5.20 11.76
N VAL A 172 11.96 -5.40 11.72
CA VAL A 172 10.95 -4.34 11.79
C VAL A 172 10.10 -4.51 13.05
N GLU A 173 9.73 -3.40 13.70
CA GLU A 173 8.95 -3.38 14.94
C GLU A 173 7.45 -3.33 14.64
N LEU A 174 6.87 -4.47 14.24
CA LEU A 174 5.47 -4.54 13.77
C LEU A 174 4.42 -4.05 14.78
N THR A 175 4.67 -4.16 16.10
CA THR A 175 3.75 -3.63 17.11
C THR A 175 3.65 -2.11 17.02
N ARG A 176 4.80 -1.43 16.94
CA ARG A 176 4.87 0.03 16.77
C ARG A 176 4.27 0.45 15.43
N THR A 177 4.59 -0.29 14.37
CA THR A 177 4.02 -0.05 13.04
C THR A 177 2.50 -0.11 13.07
N ALA A 178 1.92 -1.14 13.71
CA ALA A 178 0.47 -1.29 13.81
C ALA A 178 -0.19 -0.14 14.57
N ASP A 179 0.40 0.28 15.69
CA ASP A 179 -0.10 1.42 16.48
C ASP A 179 -0.07 2.74 15.66
N LEU A 180 0.99 2.96 14.86
CA LEU A 180 1.09 4.10 13.96
C LEU A 180 0.03 4.06 12.84
N LEU A 181 -0.23 2.89 12.28
CA LEU A 181 -1.26 2.72 11.25
C LEU A 181 -2.66 2.96 11.82
N ASP A 182 -2.94 2.52 13.05
CA ASP A 182 -4.22 2.82 13.73
C ASP A 182 -4.38 4.33 13.97
N ALA A 183 -3.33 5.02 14.42
CA ALA A 183 -3.34 6.48 14.59
C ALA A 183 -3.55 7.21 13.24
N THR A 184 -2.88 6.74 12.20
CA THR A 184 -3.02 7.30 10.84
C THR A 184 -4.42 7.07 10.28
N ALA A 185 -5.00 5.89 10.49
CA ALA A 185 -6.37 5.58 10.09
C ALA A 185 -7.40 6.46 10.81
N LEU A 186 -7.19 6.74 12.10
CA LEU A 186 -8.03 7.67 12.86
C LEU A 186 -7.92 9.11 12.34
N ALA A 187 -6.72 9.58 11.99
CA ALA A 187 -6.53 10.90 11.38
C ALA A 187 -7.19 10.99 10.00
N CYS A 188 -7.19 9.90 9.23
CA CYS A 188 -7.85 9.81 7.93
C CYS A 188 -9.34 9.49 8.01
N HIS A 189 -9.92 9.27 9.20
CA HIS A 189 -11.29 8.79 9.34
C HIS A 189 -12.31 9.79 8.74
N PRO A 190 -13.40 9.34 8.07
CA PRO A 190 -14.39 10.26 7.48
C PRO A 190 -15.07 11.21 8.47
N GLY A 191 -15.12 10.82 9.75
CA GLY A 191 -15.63 11.66 10.84
C GLY A 191 -14.58 12.58 11.50
N ALA A 192 -13.32 12.54 11.06
CA ALA A 192 -12.29 13.47 11.53
C ALA A 192 -12.57 14.89 11.00
N GLU A 193 -12.03 15.91 11.67
CA GLU A 193 -12.15 17.30 11.21
C GLU A 193 -11.59 17.41 9.80
N THR A 194 -12.45 17.73 8.83
CA THR A 194 -12.13 17.49 7.44
C THR A 194 -10.94 18.31 6.96
N PHE A 195 -10.77 19.54 7.44
CA PHE A 195 -9.61 20.39 7.12
C PHE A 195 -8.26 19.80 7.58
N LEU A 196 -8.28 18.96 8.62
CA LEU A 196 -7.11 18.28 9.15
C LEU A 196 -6.96 16.86 8.60
N ASN A 197 -8.01 16.27 8.00
CA ASN A 197 -7.97 14.92 7.46
C ASN A 197 -6.98 14.83 6.28
N PRO A 198 -5.84 14.14 6.44
CA PRO A 198 -4.81 14.11 5.41
C PRO A 198 -5.25 13.31 4.18
N GLY A 199 -6.08 12.28 4.35
CA GLY A 199 -6.63 11.50 3.23
C GLY A 199 -7.58 12.31 2.36
N VAL A 200 -8.49 13.08 2.96
CA VAL A 200 -9.41 13.96 2.23
C VAL A 200 -8.65 15.09 1.53
N ASN A 201 -7.72 15.74 2.22
CA ASN A 201 -6.92 16.82 1.62
C ASN A 201 -6.10 16.31 0.41
N LEU A 202 -5.54 15.10 0.51
CA LEU A 202 -4.82 14.48 -0.60
C LEU A 202 -5.75 14.09 -1.76
N ALA A 203 -6.93 13.54 -1.46
CA ALA A 203 -7.92 13.18 -2.47
C ALA A 203 -8.42 14.40 -3.27
N GLU A 204 -8.72 15.51 -2.60
CA GLU A 204 -9.12 16.75 -3.28
C GLU A 204 -8.02 17.29 -4.17
N TYR A 205 -6.77 17.33 -3.66
CA TYR A 205 -5.62 17.78 -4.43
C TYR A 205 -5.45 16.97 -5.72
N LEU A 206 -5.58 15.64 -5.62
CA LEU A 206 -5.45 14.73 -6.76
C LEU A 206 -6.69 14.74 -7.67
N ALA A 207 -7.85 15.15 -7.19
CA ALA A 207 -9.07 15.24 -8.02
C ALA A 207 -9.08 16.49 -8.93
N GLU A 208 -8.28 17.51 -8.64
CA GLU A 208 -8.19 18.74 -9.44
C GLU A 208 -7.38 18.58 -10.76
N GLY A 209 -6.83 17.40 -11.04
CA GLY A 209 -6.05 17.15 -12.23
C GLY A 209 -5.48 15.74 -12.28
N THR A 210 -4.56 15.49 -13.20
CA THR A 210 -3.86 14.21 -13.28
C THR A 210 -2.69 14.19 -12.30
N GLY A 211 -2.74 13.24 -11.36
CA GLY A 211 -1.69 13.04 -10.37
C GLY A 211 -0.35 12.72 -11.04
N LEU A 212 0.71 13.35 -10.54
CA LEU A 212 2.08 13.00 -10.84
C LEU A 212 2.81 12.74 -9.52
N LEU A 213 2.98 11.47 -9.19
CA LEU A 213 3.63 11.05 -7.96
C LEU A 213 5.14 11.00 -8.19
N ILE A 214 5.90 11.72 -7.38
CA ILE A 214 7.35 11.85 -7.51
C ILE A 214 8.01 11.31 -6.25
N GLY A 215 8.68 10.17 -6.35
CA GLY A 215 9.46 9.61 -5.25
C GLY A 215 10.77 10.36 -5.04
N CYS A 216 11.02 10.82 -3.81
CA CYS A 216 12.21 11.60 -3.45
C CYS A 216 13.33 10.77 -2.82
N ASP A 217 13.08 9.49 -2.58
CA ASP A 217 14.01 8.47 -2.07
C ASP A 217 13.59 7.08 -2.61
N PRO A 218 14.46 6.06 -2.55
CA PRO A 218 14.16 4.74 -3.15
C PRO A 218 12.87 4.08 -2.63
N LEU A 219 12.53 4.29 -1.36
CA LEU A 219 11.33 3.71 -0.78
C LEU A 219 10.08 4.51 -1.20
N ALA A 220 10.22 5.83 -1.30
CA ALA A 220 9.21 6.70 -1.89
C ALA A 220 8.94 6.41 -3.38
N ASP A 221 9.95 5.99 -4.14
CA ASP A 221 9.76 5.55 -5.54
C ASP A 221 8.82 4.33 -5.60
N ALA A 222 9.02 3.35 -4.71
CA ALA A 222 8.15 2.18 -4.61
C ALA A 222 6.72 2.57 -4.17
N LEU A 223 6.60 3.47 -3.19
CA LEU A 223 5.31 4.00 -2.73
C LEU A 223 4.57 4.78 -3.82
N ALA A 224 5.28 5.56 -4.64
CA ALA A 224 4.68 6.29 -5.75
C ALA A 224 4.07 5.31 -6.79
N GLY A 225 4.76 4.21 -7.06
CA GLY A 225 4.25 3.11 -7.87
C GLY A 225 2.98 2.47 -7.30
N HIS A 226 2.99 2.15 -5.99
CA HIS A 226 1.82 1.64 -5.28
C HIS A 226 0.66 2.65 -5.32
N GLY A 227 0.90 3.91 -5.00
CA GLY A 227 -0.13 4.96 -4.97
C GLY A 227 -0.80 5.16 -6.33
N ALA A 228 -0.04 5.14 -7.42
CA ALA A 228 -0.61 5.20 -8.77
C ALA A 228 -1.49 3.98 -9.08
N ARG A 229 -1.11 2.79 -8.60
CA ARG A 229 -1.92 1.58 -8.74
C ARG A 229 -3.20 1.65 -7.89
N ALA A 230 -3.10 2.08 -6.63
CA ALA A 230 -4.24 2.27 -5.75
C ALA A 230 -5.24 3.29 -6.32
N LEU A 231 -4.76 4.41 -6.86
CA LEU A 231 -5.59 5.40 -7.55
C LEU A 231 -6.33 4.81 -8.75
N ALA A 232 -5.67 3.93 -9.53
CA ALA A 232 -6.30 3.27 -10.66
C ALA A 232 -7.34 2.24 -10.21
N ASP A 233 -6.99 1.39 -9.24
CA ASP A 233 -7.81 0.24 -8.83
C ASP A 233 -9.00 0.64 -7.94
N LEU A 234 -8.82 1.66 -7.09
CA LEU A 234 -9.82 2.10 -6.12
C LEU A 234 -10.48 3.42 -6.52
N GLY A 235 -9.71 4.33 -7.12
CA GLY A 235 -10.17 5.66 -7.53
C GLY A 235 -10.69 5.75 -8.96
N GLY A 236 -10.36 4.75 -9.80
CA GLY A 236 -10.66 4.77 -11.23
C GLY A 236 -9.92 5.87 -12.00
N VAL A 237 -8.85 6.44 -11.43
CA VAL A 237 -8.08 7.53 -12.04
C VAL A 237 -6.63 7.13 -12.26
N VAL A 238 -6.04 7.60 -13.36
CA VAL A 238 -4.64 7.34 -13.68
C VAL A 238 -3.73 8.40 -13.07
N ALA A 239 -2.55 7.97 -12.64
CA ALA A 239 -1.49 8.87 -12.21
C ALA A 239 -0.16 8.47 -12.86
N GLY A 240 0.66 9.47 -13.18
CA GLY A 240 2.04 9.27 -13.61
C GLY A 240 2.96 9.07 -12.41
N VAL A 241 4.05 8.34 -12.61
CA VAL A 241 5.09 8.11 -11.59
C VAL A 241 6.44 8.48 -12.16
N LEU A 242 7.23 9.26 -11.41
CA LEU A 242 8.62 9.58 -11.73
C LEU A 242 9.48 9.49 -10.47
N THR A 243 10.76 9.20 -10.65
CA THR A 243 11.75 9.46 -9.59
C THR A 243 12.10 10.95 -9.57
N ALA A 244 12.59 11.47 -8.44
CA ALA A 244 13.06 12.85 -8.35
C ALA A 244 14.13 13.18 -9.42
N ALA A 245 15.01 12.23 -9.74
CA ALA A 245 16.02 12.40 -10.78
C ALA A 245 15.41 12.53 -12.19
N GLN A 246 14.38 11.73 -12.51
CA GLN A 246 13.66 11.83 -13.78
C GLN A 246 12.88 13.15 -13.88
N ALA A 247 12.21 13.54 -12.80
CA ALA A 247 11.45 14.78 -12.74
C ALA A 247 12.36 16.02 -12.88
N ALA A 248 13.48 16.05 -12.17
CA ALA A 248 14.47 17.13 -12.24
C ALA A 248 15.17 17.23 -13.60
N SER A 249 15.30 16.13 -14.33
CA SER A 249 15.91 16.09 -15.66
C SER A 249 14.91 16.34 -16.81
N SER A 250 13.66 16.73 -16.50
CA SER A 250 12.62 17.01 -17.49
C SER A 250 12.28 18.51 -17.55
N PRO A 251 12.94 19.29 -18.46
CA PRO A 251 12.64 20.72 -18.63
C PRO A 251 11.19 20.99 -19.03
N ALA A 252 10.58 20.10 -19.82
CA ALA A 252 9.20 20.24 -20.24
C ALA A 252 8.24 20.16 -19.04
N LEU A 253 8.48 19.19 -18.14
CA LEU A 253 7.71 19.03 -16.92
C LEU A 253 7.92 20.20 -15.94
N LEU A 254 9.17 20.61 -15.74
CA LEU A 254 9.48 21.75 -14.88
C LEU A 254 8.82 23.03 -15.38
N ARG A 255 8.89 23.33 -16.68
CA ARG A 255 8.20 24.48 -17.27
C ARG A 255 6.68 24.39 -17.11
N ARG A 256 6.14 23.18 -17.21
CA ARG A 256 4.70 22.90 -17.13
C ARG A 256 4.14 23.14 -15.73
N ILE A 257 4.87 22.73 -14.71
CA ILE A 257 4.42 22.76 -13.31
C ILE A 257 4.86 24.05 -12.60
N ALA A 258 6.11 24.47 -12.81
CA ALA A 258 6.69 25.66 -12.21
C ALA A 258 6.42 26.95 -13.01
N GLY A 259 5.77 26.83 -14.17
CA GLY A 259 5.43 27.97 -15.02
C GLY A 259 4.50 28.95 -14.27
N PRO A 260 4.64 30.26 -14.51
CA PRO A 260 3.76 31.25 -13.88
C PRO A 260 2.31 30.92 -14.23
N LYS A 261 1.48 30.71 -13.21
CA LYS A 261 0.03 30.64 -13.38
C LYS A 261 -0.45 32.02 -13.82
N ASP A 262 -1.08 32.11 -14.98
CA ASP A 262 -1.76 33.34 -15.37
C ASP A 262 -2.95 33.56 -14.43
N LEU A 263 -2.82 34.55 -13.55
CA LEU A 263 -3.83 34.91 -12.56
C LEU A 263 -5.11 35.49 -13.19
N PHE A 264 -5.04 35.86 -14.47
CA PHE A 264 -6.16 36.44 -15.22
C PHE A 264 -6.73 35.48 -16.28
N ALA A 265 -6.22 34.25 -16.37
CA ALA A 265 -6.76 33.25 -17.28
C ALA A 265 -8.18 32.84 -16.82
N ASP A 266 -9.17 33.11 -17.67
CA ASP A 266 -10.57 32.81 -17.41
C ASP A 266 -10.77 31.29 -17.28
N PRO A 267 -11.26 30.77 -16.13
CA PRO A 267 -11.53 29.35 -15.92
C PRO A 267 -12.47 28.69 -16.93
N ILE A 268 -13.30 29.47 -17.62
CA ILE A 268 -14.44 28.99 -18.43
C ILE A 268 -14.15 29.07 -19.93
N ASP A 269 -13.26 29.95 -20.38
CA ASP A 269 -13.16 30.35 -21.80
C ASP A 269 -12.07 29.62 -22.62
N ASP A 270 -11.28 28.72 -22.01
CA ASP A 270 -10.21 27.99 -22.70
C ASP A 270 -10.52 26.50 -22.88
N ASP A 271 -11.20 26.16 -23.98
CA ASP A 271 -11.43 24.77 -24.44
C ASP A 271 -10.11 24.01 -24.77
N GLU A 272 -8.98 24.72 -24.87
CA GLU A 272 -7.64 24.17 -25.14
C GLU A 272 -6.71 24.20 -23.92
N ARG A 273 -7.25 24.15 -22.69
CA ARG A 273 -6.39 24.01 -21.51
C ARG A 273 -5.63 22.69 -21.59
N PRO A 274 -4.30 22.74 -21.65
CA PRO A 274 -3.54 21.51 -21.63
C PRO A 274 -3.75 20.84 -20.25
N GLN A 275 -3.78 19.50 -20.20
CA GLN A 275 -4.08 18.69 -19.01
C GLN A 275 -3.47 19.22 -17.69
N SER A 276 -4.31 19.52 -16.69
CA SER A 276 -3.89 19.92 -15.34
C SER A 276 -3.08 18.79 -14.70
N VAL A 277 -1.85 19.06 -14.26
CA VAL A 277 -0.98 18.08 -13.60
C VAL A 277 -0.81 18.46 -12.13
N LYS A 278 -0.98 17.50 -11.23
CA LYS A 278 -0.93 17.67 -9.77
C LYS A 278 0.28 16.93 -9.20
N PRO A 279 1.43 17.61 -9.03
CA PRO A 279 2.64 16.97 -8.48
C PRO A 279 2.49 16.65 -6.98
N LEU A 280 2.62 15.37 -6.63
CA LEU A 280 2.74 14.90 -5.26
C LEU A 280 4.17 14.43 -5.02
N LEU A 281 4.91 15.16 -4.20
CA LEU A 281 6.24 14.73 -3.75
C LEU A 281 6.05 13.71 -2.61
N VAL A 282 6.69 12.54 -2.71
CA VAL A 282 6.62 11.50 -1.69
C VAL A 282 8.00 11.33 -1.07
N SER A 283 8.07 11.25 0.27
CA SER A 283 9.32 10.97 0.99
C SER A 283 9.10 10.09 2.21
N THR A 284 10.07 9.24 2.53
CA THR A 284 10.02 8.31 3.68
C THR A 284 11.11 8.56 4.72
N SER A 285 12.11 9.39 4.40
CA SER A 285 13.17 9.78 5.34
C SER A 285 12.66 10.86 6.31
N PRO A 286 12.70 10.64 7.64
CA PRO A 286 12.20 11.61 8.61
C PRO A 286 13.06 12.89 8.61
N GLU A 287 12.42 14.06 8.65
CA GLU A 287 13.10 15.36 8.66
C GLU A 287 13.98 15.56 9.91
N ALA A 288 13.52 15.07 11.08
CA ALA A 288 14.11 15.36 12.39
C ALA A 288 15.20 14.37 12.86
N GLY A 289 15.52 13.34 12.07
CA GLY A 289 16.51 12.33 12.46
C GLY A 289 17.95 12.71 12.12
N ALA A 290 18.81 12.83 13.13
CA ALA A 290 20.27 12.90 12.98
C ALA A 290 20.88 11.54 12.58
N GLY A 291 20.32 10.91 11.54
CA GLY A 291 20.88 9.70 10.95
C GLY A 291 22.25 10.00 10.36
N ARG A 292 23.30 9.35 10.89
CA ARG A 292 24.70 9.43 10.41
C ARG A 292 24.93 8.79 9.03
N HIS A 293 23.88 8.55 8.24
CA HIS A 293 24.02 7.92 6.93
C HIS A 293 24.16 9.01 5.84
N PRO A 294 25.23 9.00 5.02
CA PRO A 294 25.49 10.04 4.02
C PRO A 294 24.35 10.17 3.00
N ASP A 295 23.67 9.07 2.68
CA ASP A 295 22.55 9.05 1.74
C ASP A 295 21.35 9.88 2.25
N SER A 296 21.11 9.91 3.57
CA SER A 296 20.01 10.70 4.16
C SER A 296 20.18 12.22 4.01
N VAL A 297 21.41 12.72 3.89
CA VAL A 297 21.65 14.16 3.64
C VAL A 297 21.40 14.47 2.17
N ALA A 298 21.87 13.60 1.27
CA ALA A 298 21.63 13.74 -0.16
C ALA A 298 20.14 13.68 -0.50
N GLU A 299 19.39 12.75 0.09
CA GLU A 299 17.93 12.63 -0.05
C GLU A 299 17.20 13.89 0.43
N ARG A 300 17.54 14.42 1.61
CA ARG A 300 16.96 15.67 2.13
C ARG A 300 17.27 16.87 1.23
N MET A 301 18.49 16.97 0.72
CA MET A 301 18.86 18.02 -0.23
C MET A 301 18.12 17.88 -1.56
N ALA A 302 17.92 16.66 -2.04
CA ALA A 302 17.15 16.36 -3.24
C ALA A 302 15.67 16.74 -3.04
N LEU A 303 15.04 16.32 -1.94
CA LEU A 303 13.67 16.70 -1.58
C LEU A 303 13.53 18.23 -1.51
N ALA A 304 14.44 18.92 -0.81
CA ALA A 304 14.40 20.38 -0.72
C ALA A 304 14.56 21.07 -2.09
N ALA A 305 15.35 20.50 -3.00
CA ALA A 305 15.45 20.98 -4.38
C ALA A 305 14.14 20.75 -5.16
N MET A 306 13.51 19.60 -4.98
CA MET A 306 12.23 19.27 -5.59
C MET A 306 11.09 20.18 -5.10
N ILE A 307 11.00 20.44 -3.80
CA ILE A 307 10.01 21.39 -3.22
C ILE A 307 10.18 22.78 -3.83
N ARG A 308 11.42 23.24 -4.04
CA ARG A 308 11.69 24.53 -4.70
C ARG A 308 11.35 24.52 -6.19
N ALA A 309 11.60 23.41 -6.87
CA ALA A 309 11.41 23.28 -8.30
C ALA A 309 9.93 23.07 -8.69
N PHE A 310 9.13 22.41 -7.85
CA PHE A 310 7.73 22.09 -8.09
C PHE A 310 6.84 22.94 -7.18
N THR A 311 6.77 24.25 -7.49
CA THR A 311 5.99 25.20 -6.71
C THR A 311 4.50 24.81 -6.69
N GLY A 312 3.93 24.62 -5.50
CA GLY A 312 2.55 24.17 -5.33
C GLY A 312 2.35 22.66 -5.42
N ALA A 313 3.44 21.88 -5.42
CA ALA A 313 3.36 20.46 -5.14
C ALA A 313 2.91 20.23 -3.71
N MET A 314 2.02 19.26 -3.54
CA MET A 314 1.74 18.70 -2.22
C MET A 314 2.90 17.77 -1.85
N HIS A 315 3.26 17.76 -0.57
CA HIS A 315 4.27 16.86 -0.03
C HIS A 315 3.58 15.86 0.89
N LEU A 316 3.77 14.58 0.57
CA LEU A 316 3.36 13.46 1.38
C LEU A 316 4.60 12.85 2.04
N ASP A 317 4.62 12.88 3.36
CA ASP A 317 5.52 12.09 4.16
C ASP A 317 4.77 10.97 4.91
N GLY A 318 5.55 10.15 5.60
CA GLY A 318 5.06 9.14 6.54
C GLY A 318 5.23 9.49 8.01
N SER A 319 5.68 10.69 8.35
CA SER A 319 6.07 11.01 9.72
C SER A 319 4.85 11.02 10.63
N ALA A 320 4.99 10.46 11.84
CA ALA A 320 3.99 10.59 12.89
C ALA A 320 3.80 12.07 13.29
N ASP A 321 4.86 12.88 13.25
CA ASP A 321 4.83 14.30 13.58
C ASP A 321 3.99 15.13 12.59
N SER A 322 3.80 14.61 11.38
CA SER A 322 2.98 15.24 10.34
C SER A 322 1.50 14.89 10.46
N LEU A 323 1.12 14.01 11.41
CA LEU A 323 -0.28 13.75 11.72
C LEU A 323 -0.86 14.91 12.54
N PRO A 324 -2.11 15.34 12.26
CA PRO A 324 -2.79 16.27 13.13
C PRO A 324 -2.97 15.65 14.52
N ALA A 325 -2.96 16.49 15.57
CA ALA A 325 -3.29 16.04 16.91
C ALA A 325 -4.75 15.56 16.96
N VAL A 326 -4.97 14.25 17.00
CA VAL A 326 -6.30 13.65 17.08
C VAL A 326 -6.71 13.51 18.54
N ALA A 327 -7.80 14.16 18.93
CA ALA A 327 -8.33 14.04 20.29
C ALA A 327 -8.72 12.59 20.61
N GLY A 328 -8.22 12.05 21.73
CA GLY A 328 -8.53 10.70 22.21
C GLY A 328 -7.60 9.59 21.71
N VAL A 329 -6.60 9.89 20.89
CA VAL A 329 -5.53 8.95 20.55
C VAL A 329 -4.42 9.07 21.61
N PRO A 330 -4.04 7.97 22.29
CA PRO A 330 -2.89 8.00 23.19
C PRO A 330 -1.65 8.41 22.40
N GLU A 331 -0.83 9.30 22.97
CA GLU A 331 0.49 9.59 22.43
C GLU A 331 1.24 8.26 22.27
N LEU A 332 1.87 8.04 21.11
CA LEU A 332 2.61 6.80 20.84
C LEU A 332 3.69 6.65 21.91
N ASP A 333 3.50 5.72 22.86
CA ASP A 333 4.47 5.44 23.91
C ASP A 333 5.58 4.53 23.32
N PRO A 334 6.78 5.07 23.05
CA PRO A 334 7.86 4.30 22.45
C PRO A 334 8.35 3.16 23.34
N GLU A 335 8.05 3.18 24.66
CA GLU A 335 8.46 2.13 25.59
C GLU A 335 7.43 1.00 25.73
N ARG A 336 6.22 1.16 25.19
CA ARG A 336 5.14 0.17 25.32
C ARG A 336 5.52 -1.20 24.72
N ALA A 337 6.24 -1.18 23.59
CA ALA A 337 6.72 -2.38 22.90
C ALA A 337 7.71 -3.23 23.73
N ALA A 338 8.49 -2.60 24.61
CA ALA A 338 9.47 -3.29 25.46
C ALA A 338 8.80 -4.10 26.60
N ARG A 339 7.50 -3.88 26.87
CA ARG A 339 6.79 -4.46 28.02
C ARG A 339 5.96 -5.71 27.66
N GLU A 340 5.76 -6.04 26.38
CA GLU A 340 4.97 -7.20 25.97
C GLU A 340 5.81 -8.49 25.87
N PRO A 341 5.39 -9.60 26.53
CA PRO A 341 6.09 -10.88 26.46
C PRO A 341 5.94 -11.52 25.08
N GLY A 342 7.07 -11.85 24.44
CA GLY A 342 7.14 -12.33 23.06
C GLY A 342 7.61 -11.28 22.06
N SER A 343 7.95 -10.08 22.52
CA SER A 343 8.57 -9.04 21.70
C SER A 343 9.84 -9.57 21.03
N PHE A 344 9.83 -9.48 19.70
CA PHE A 344 11.07 -9.47 18.95
C PHE A 344 11.92 -8.32 19.51
N VAL A 345 13.23 -8.54 19.66
CA VAL A 345 14.13 -7.58 20.30
C VAL A 345 13.94 -6.20 19.64
N PRO A 346 13.58 -5.14 20.40
CA PRO A 346 13.38 -3.82 19.83
C PRO A 346 14.63 -3.42 19.07
N ALA A 347 14.47 -3.04 17.80
CA ALA A 347 15.55 -2.43 17.04
C ALA A 347 16.15 -1.27 17.85
N PRO A 348 17.49 -1.17 18.00
CA PRO A 348 18.10 -0.10 18.77
C PRO A 348 17.68 1.27 18.23
N ALA A 349 17.38 2.21 19.12
CA ALA A 349 16.96 3.57 18.77
C ALA A 349 17.93 4.19 17.75
N GLY A 350 17.42 4.55 16.56
CA GLY A 350 18.20 5.12 15.46
C GLY A 350 18.62 4.15 14.34
N GLN A 351 18.05 2.94 14.28
CA GLN A 351 18.15 2.04 13.11
C GLN A 351 16.82 2.03 12.30
N PRO A 352 16.81 1.57 11.02
CA PRO A 352 15.81 1.84 9.96
C PRO A 352 14.33 1.44 10.19
N ALA A 353 13.92 1.17 11.43
CA ALA A 353 12.52 0.98 11.82
C ALA A 353 11.64 2.22 11.50
N ASP A 354 12.20 3.43 11.55
CA ASP A 354 11.44 4.66 11.25
C ASP A 354 11.07 4.78 9.76
N SER A 355 11.89 4.26 8.84
CA SER A 355 11.62 4.34 7.40
C SER A 355 10.52 3.37 6.95
N PHE A 356 10.47 2.17 7.55
CA PHE A 356 9.36 1.24 7.30
C PHE A 356 8.04 1.81 7.80
N ASP A 357 8.03 2.29 9.05
CA ASP A 357 6.88 2.93 9.69
C ASP A 357 6.38 4.12 8.87
N ALA A 358 7.28 5.02 8.47
CA ALA A 358 6.94 6.15 7.62
C ALA A 358 6.37 5.69 6.28
N ALA A 359 6.99 4.71 5.64
CA ALA A 359 6.54 4.25 4.35
C ALA A 359 5.14 3.64 4.38
N VAL A 360 4.83 2.78 5.36
CA VAL A 360 3.48 2.21 5.48
C VAL A 360 2.44 3.23 5.92
N ALA A 361 2.81 4.23 6.72
CA ALA A 361 1.91 5.33 7.07
C ALA A 361 1.57 6.22 5.85
N ALA A 362 2.57 6.53 5.02
CA ALA A 362 2.37 7.25 3.76
C ALA A 362 1.52 6.42 2.77
N CYS A 363 1.75 5.11 2.69
CA CYS A 363 0.92 4.18 1.92
C CYS A 363 -0.54 4.26 2.36
N LEU A 364 -0.82 4.19 3.66
CA LEU A 364 -2.17 4.24 4.19
C LEU A 364 -2.88 5.55 3.84
N ARG A 365 -2.19 6.69 3.91
CA ARG A 365 -2.74 8.00 3.50
C ARG A 365 -3.09 8.02 2.00
N LEU A 366 -2.24 7.43 1.15
CA LEU A 366 -2.51 7.27 -0.29
C LEU A 366 -3.71 6.36 -0.55
N ASP A 367 -3.81 5.24 0.17
CA ASP A 367 -4.92 4.30 0.02
C ASP A 367 -6.25 4.95 0.42
N PHE A 368 -6.28 5.71 1.52
CA PHE A 368 -7.44 6.51 1.90
C PHE A 368 -7.79 7.53 0.81
N ALA A 369 -6.79 8.25 0.28
CA ALA A 369 -7.02 9.21 -0.78
C ALA A 369 -7.60 8.55 -2.04
N ALA A 370 -7.10 7.37 -2.43
CA ALA A 370 -7.62 6.62 -3.56
C ALA A 370 -9.08 6.16 -3.34
N VAL A 371 -9.41 5.67 -2.14
CA VAL A 371 -10.80 5.33 -1.77
C VAL A 371 -11.70 6.57 -1.83
N TYR A 372 -11.25 7.71 -1.31
CA TYR A 372 -12.00 8.97 -1.36
C TYR A 372 -12.21 9.48 -2.78
N VAL A 373 -11.17 9.43 -3.62
CA VAL A 373 -11.31 9.73 -5.05
C VAL A 373 -12.37 8.82 -5.67
N GLY A 374 -12.34 7.52 -5.38
CA GLY A 374 -13.36 6.57 -5.84
C GLY A 374 -14.77 6.96 -5.42
N ILE A 375 -14.97 7.31 -4.15
CA ILE A 375 -16.27 7.80 -3.64
C ILE A 375 -16.75 9.02 -4.43
N ALA A 376 -15.86 9.98 -4.71
CA ALA A 376 -16.18 11.20 -5.45
C ALA A 376 -16.48 10.94 -6.94
N THR A 377 -15.75 10.01 -7.59
CA THR A 377 -15.81 9.75 -9.03
C THR A 377 -16.79 8.65 -9.43
N GLY A 378 -17.32 7.87 -8.47
CA GLY A 378 -18.27 6.80 -8.73
C GLY A 378 -17.69 5.43 -8.41
N GLN A 379 -17.55 5.17 -7.10
CA GLN A 379 -16.85 4.01 -6.54
C GLN A 379 -17.38 2.68 -7.11
N LEU A 380 -16.46 1.80 -7.45
CA LEU A 380 -16.73 0.43 -7.86
C LEU A 380 -16.24 -0.55 -6.78
N VAL A 381 -16.91 -1.69 -6.70
CA VAL A 381 -16.53 -2.77 -5.80
C VAL A 381 -15.38 -3.56 -6.42
N PRO A 382 -14.22 -3.70 -5.74
CA PRO A 382 -13.14 -4.57 -6.21
C PRO A 382 -13.62 -6.01 -6.42
N ILE A 383 -13.02 -6.72 -7.38
CA ILE A 383 -13.47 -8.07 -7.79
C ILE A 383 -13.40 -9.11 -6.66
N ASP A 384 -12.49 -8.90 -5.73
CA ASP A 384 -12.18 -9.77 -4.59
C ASP A 384 -12.81 -9.28 -3.29
N PHE A 385 -13.59 -8.19 -3.30
CA PHE A 385 -14.30 -7.68 -2.13
C PHE A 385 -15.46 -8.60 -1.70
N PRO A 386 -15.82 -8.69 -0.40
CA PRO A 386 -15.15 -8.08 0.77
C PRO A 386 -13.98 -8.89 1.29
N ASP A 387 -13.91 -10.17 0.90
CA ASP A 387 -13.14 -11.15 1.65
C ASP A 387 -11.66 -11.16 1.25
N GLY A 388 -11.32 -10.74 0.03
CA GLY A 388 -9.97 -10.83 -0.53
C GLY A 388 -9.44 -12.26 -0.41
N LEU A 389 -8.30 -12.41 0.27
CA LEU A 389 -7.77 -13.72 0.69
C LEU A 389 -8.15 -14.11 2.14
N GLY A 390 -8.88 -13.28 2.85
CA GLY A 390 -9.34 -13.54 4.20
C GLY A 390 -10.44 -14.60 4.26
N ARG A 391 -10.84 -14.96 5.48
CA ARG A 391 -11.91 -15.94 5.71
C ARG A 391 -13.24 -15.45 5.17
N SER A 392 -13.82 -16.20 4.24
CA SER A 392 -15.16 -15.95 3.70
C SER A 392 -16.17 -15.83 4.84
N GLY A 393 -16.69 -14.62 5.06
CA GLY A 393 -17.69 -14.34 6.09
C GLY A 393 -17.18 -13.77 7.41
N GLY A 394 -15.87 -13.48 7.55
CA GLY A 394 -15.29 -12.84 8.73
C GLY A 394 -15.74 -11.38 8.95
N THR A 395 -16.24 -10.70 7.90
CA THR A 395 -16.66 -9.30 7.91
C THR A 395 -18.15 -9.11 7.52
N ARG A 396 -18.97 -10.16 7.64
CA ARG A 396 -20.43 -10.18 7.30
C ARG A 396 -21.29 -9.08 7.95
N TRP A 397 -20.74 -8.26 8.84
CA TRP A 397 -21.48 -7.22 9.56
C TRP A 397 -21.46 -5.83 8.90
N ALA A 398 -20.72 -5.64 7.80
CA ALA A 398 -20.59 -4.32 7.16
C ALA A 398 -21.47 -4.09 5.91
N VAL A 399 -22.20 -5.08 5.40
CA VAL A 399 -23.01 -4.92 4.19
C VAL A 399 -24.50 -4.91 4.52
N ARG A 400 -25.13 -3.74 4.33
CA ARG A 400 -26.60 -3.63 4.28
C ARG A 400 -27.12 -4.29 2.99
N PRO A 401 -28.29 -4.96 2.99
CA PRO A 401 -28.81 -5.73 1.85
C PRO A 401 -29.13 -4.96 0.56
N ALA A 402 -28.79 -3.67 0.44
CA ALA A 402 -29.21 -2.82 -0.67
C ALA A 402 -28.19 -2.74 -1.82
N THR A 403 -26.98 -3.28 -1.68
CA THR A 403 -25.89 -3.10 -2.68
C THR A 403 -25.63 -4.30 -3.58
N VAL A 404 -26.31 -5.44 -3.39
CA VAL A 404 -26.31 -6.50 -4.41
C VAL A 404 -27.38 -6.17 -5.42
N GLY A 405 -27.00 -5.42 -6.47
CA GLY A 405 -27.80 -5.31 -7.67
C GLY A 405 -28.04 -6.71 -8.23
N ASP A 406 -29.30 -7.14 -8.17
CA ASP A 406 -29.79 -8.39 -8.71
C ASP A 406 -29.52 -8.44 -10.23
N ARG A 407 -28.42 -9.08 -10.61
CA ARG A 407 -28.09 -9.30 -12.02
C ARG A 407 -27.26 -10.55 -12.23
N ARG A 408 -27.83 -11.70 -11.83
CA ARG A 408 -27.54 -12.99 -12.45
C ARG A 408 -28.82 -13.80 -12.55
N GLU A 409 -29.54 -13.61 -13.64
CA GLU A 409 -30.34 -14.65 -14.29
C GLU A 409 -30.73 -14.18 -15.70
N ARG A 410 -29.87 -14.49 -16.67
CA ARG A 410 -30.29 -14.88 -18.02
C ARG A 410 -29.50 -16.14 -18.35
N GLU A 411 -29.82 -17.21 -17.63
CA GLU A 411 -29.60 -18.53 -18.18
C GLU A 411 -30.63 -18.75 -19.29
N GLN A 412 -30.08 -19.25 -20.39
CA GLN A 412 -30.78 -19.53 -21.62
C GLN A 412 -31.83 -20.60 -21.36
N ASP A 413 -33.09 -20.29 -21.61
CA ASP A 413 -34.14 -21.29 -21.73
C ASP A 413 -33.96 -22.01 -23.09
N VAL A 414 -32.95 -22.89 -23.14
CA VAL A 414 -32.83 -23.92 -24.18
C VAL A 414 -33.69 -25.09 -23.72
N ASN A 415 -35.01 -24.96 -23.86
CA ASN A 415 -35.95 -26.08 -24.03
C ASN A 415 -37.40 -25.58 -24.17
N SER A 416 -37.79 -25.19 -25.38
CA SER A 416 -39.17 -25.37 -25.82
C SER A 416 -39.19 -25.87 -27.27
N TRP A 417 -39.13 -27.19 -27.39
CA TRP A 417 -39.75 -27.90 -28.50
C TRP A 417 -41.25 -28.01 -28.21
N ASN A 418 -42.06 -27.22 -28.92
CA ASN A 418 -43.33 -27.62 -29.54
C ASN A 418 -43.96 -26.43 -30.27
#